data_AF-A0A1V4WGU9-F1
#
_entry.id   AF-A0A1V4WGU9-F1
#
_cell.length_a   1.000
_cell.length_b   1.000
_cell.length_c   1.000
_cell.angle_alpha   90.00
_cell.angle_beta   90.00
_cell.angle_gamma   90.00
#
_symmetry.space_group_name_H-M   'P 1'
#
loop_
_entity.id
_entity.type
_entity.pdbx_description
1 polymer ?
#
loop_
_entity_poly.entity_id
_entity_poly.type
_entity_poly.pdbx_seq_one_letter_code
_entity_poly.pdbx_strand_id
1 'polypeptide(L)'
;MGVYSDIYEFAARAGAFEGYVYQKEKLDPKSLDRWVEHLITQYKVLSPEVRQEFQNLCDGTIGRAIQSLIPLVGETHELIAKLKTLTVGKLPSSPDDFSRQK
;
A
#
# COMPACT_ATOMS: atom_id res chain seq x y z
N MET A 1 -10.15 18.38 -8.64
CA MET A 1 -9.49 17.59 -9.70
C MET A 1 -10.45 16.48 -10.10
N GLY A 2 -10.38 15.96 -11.33
CA GLY A 2 -11.29 14.90 -11.79
C GLY A 2 -10.91 13.54 -11.19
N VAL A 3 -11.88 12.62 -11.09
CA VAL A 3 -11.72 11.28 -10.49
C VAL A 3 -10.47 10.53 -10.98
N TYR A 4 -10.16 10.58 -12.28
CA TYR A 4 -8.96 9.94 -12.83
C TYR A 4 -7.65 10.51 -12.26
N SER A 5 -7.59 11.83 -12.04
CA SER A 5 -6.43 12.49 -11.45
C SER A 5 -6.17 11.98 -10.03
N ASP A 6 -7.23 11.79 -9.25
CA ASP A 6 -7.12 11.33 -7.86
C ASP A 6 -6.66 9.86 -7.79
N ILE A 7 -7.15 9.02 -8.72
CA ILE A 7 -6.69 7.63 -8.87
C ILE A 7 -5.21 7.59 -9.26
N TYR A 8 -4.80 8.36 -10.27
CA TYR A 8 -3.39 8.41 -10.71
C TYR A 8 -2.48 8.90 -9.59
N GLU A 9 -2.89 9.93 -8.85
CA GLU A 9 -2.11 10.45 -7.74
C GLU A 9 -1.98 9.42 -6.60
N PHE A 10 -3.07 8.74 -6.26
CA PHE A 10 -3.03 7.64 -5.29
C PHE A 10 -2.08 6.54 -5.74
N ALA A 11 -2.22 6.06 -6.98
CA ALA A 11 -1.40 4.99 -7.54
C ALA A 11 0.09 5.36 -7.57
N ALA A 12 0.41 6.60 -7.94
CA ALA A 12 1.79 7.11 -7.94
C ALA A 12 2.39 7.11 -6.53
N ARG A 13 1.64 7.55 -5.52
CA ARG A 13 2.10 7.58 -4.12
C ARG A 13 2.21 6.17 -3.52
N ALA A 14 1.29 5.28 -3.83
CA ALA A 14 1.32 3.89 -3.39
C ALA A 14 2.51 3.13 -3.98
N GLY A 15 2.76 3.30 -5.29
CA GLY A 15 3.93 2.71 -5.95
C GLY A 15 5.26 3.29 -5.45
N ALA A 16 5.31 4.61 -5.19
CA ALA A 16 6.49 5.23 -4.59
C ALA A 16 6.75 4.72 -3.17
N PHE A 17 5.70 4.51 -2.37
CA PHE A 17 5.80 3.94 -1.03
C PHE A 17 6.33 2.51 -1.07
N GLU A 18 5.75 1.66 -1.94
CA GLU A 18 6.22 0.29 -2.17
C GLU A 18 7.72 0.27 -2.54
N GLY A 19 8.11 1.05 -3.55
CA GLY A 19 9.50 1.11 -4.00
C GLY A 19 10.46 1.64 -2.93
N TYR A 20 9.99 2.54 -2.04
CA TYR A 20 10.80 3.06 -0.94
C TYR A 20 11.08 2.02 0.14
N VAL A 21 10.10 1.16 0.45
CA VAL A 21 10.23 0.13 1.50
C VAL A 21 10.83 -1.18 0.98
N TYR A 22 10.80 -1.40 -0.34
CA TYR A 22 11.30 -2.61 -0.97
C TYR A 22 12.77 -2.89 -0.64
N GLN A 23 13.02 -4.10 -0.12
CA GLN A 23 14.35 -4.61 0.27
C GLN A 23 15.17 -3.68 1.16
N LYS A 24 14.53 -2.81 1.95
CA LYS A 24 15.25 -2.01 2.95
C LYS A 24 15.73 -2.88 4.11
N GLU A 25 16.98 -2.68 4.49
CA GLU A 25 17.57 -3.35 5.66
C GLU A 25 17.34 -2.55 6.96
N LYS A 26 17.24 -1.23 6.86
CA LYS A 26 17.06 -0.31 7.99
C LYS A 26 16.12 0.81 7.62
N LEU A 27 15.13 1.03 8.48
CA LEU A 27 14.15 2.08 8.33
C LEU A 27 13.64 2.45 9.72
N ASP A 28 13.48 3.76 9.97
CA ASP A 28 12.74 4.25 11.13
C ASP A 28 11.23 4.17 10.81
N PRO A 29 10.44 3.35 11.52
CA PRO A 29 9.00 3.21 11.25
C PRO A 29 8.25 4.54 11.40
N LYS A 30 8.70 5.44 12.30
CA LYS A 30 8.07 6.75 12.51
C LYS A 30 8.15 7.64 11.28
N SER A 31 9.18 7.46 10.45
CA SER A 31 9.32 8.21 9.19
C SER A 31 8.21 7.88 8.18
N LEU A 32 7.52 6.74 8.34
CA LEU A 32 6.48 6.29 7.44
C LEU A 32 5.06 6.71 7.88
N ASP A 33 4.85 7.09 9.14
CA ASP A 33 3.51 7.34 9.69
C ASP A 33 2.72 8.34 8.84
N ARG A 34 3.32 9.49 8.55
CA ARG A 34 2.70 10.53 7.73
C ARG A 34 2.40 10.05 6.31
N TRP A 35 3.26 9.20 5.74
CA TRP A 35 3.05 8.67 4.40
C TRP A 35 1.86 7.71 4.38
N VAL A 36 1.79 6.81 5.36
CA VAL A 36 0.67 5.86 5.52
C VAL A 36 -0.64 6.59 5.79
N GLU A 37 -0.64 7.62 6.63
CA GLU A 37 -1.82 8.45 6.89
C GLU A 37 -2.32 9.15 5.62
N HIS A 38 -1.43 9.70 4.81
CA HIS A 38 -1.79 10.32 3.54
C HIS A 38 -2.37 9.28 2.56
N LEU A 39 -1.80 8.08 2.47
CA LEU A 39 -2.33 7.00 1.62
C LEU A 39 -3.74 6.58 2.05
N ILE A 40 -3.96 6.38 3.35
CA ILE A 40 -5.28 6.05 3.92
C ILE A 40 -6.30 7.15 3.64
N THR A 41 -5.89 8.40 3.83
CA THR A 41 -6.78 9.54 3.58
C THR A 41 -7.19 9.60 2.11
N GLN A 42 -6.23 9.52 1.19
CA GLN A 42 -6.52 9.56 -0.25
C GLN A 42 -7.39 8.38 -0.70
N TYR A 43 -7.07 7.17 -0.25
CA TYR A 43 -7.88 5.99 -0.56
C TYR A 43 -9.34 6.15 -0.09
N LYS A 44 -9.57 6.73 1.10
CA LYS A 44 -10.91 6.96 1.63
C LYS A 44 -11.70 8.06 0.91
N VAL A 45 -11.02 9.03 0.29
CA VAL A 45 -11.69 10.06 -0.53
C VAL A 45 -12.27 9.48 -1.81
N LEU A 46 -11.68 8.41 -2.35
CA LEU A 46 -12.18 7.74 -3.55
C LEU A 46 -13.52 7.03 -3.26
N SER A 47 -14.47 7.14 -4.19
CA SER A 47 -15.77 6.47 -4.05
C SER A 47 -15.59 4.95 -3.94
N PRO A 48 -16.51 4.23 -3.27
CA PRO A 48 -16.46 2.78 -3.21
C PRO A 48 -16.43 2.12 -4.59
N GLU A 49 -17.14 2.64 -5.59
CA GLU A 49 -17.14 2.07 -6.95
C GLU A 49 -15.74 2.17 -7.57
N VAL A 50 -15.12 3.35 -7.48
CA VAL A 50 -13.76 3.58 -8.00
C VAL A 50 -12.74 2.68 -7.31
N ARG A 51 -12.84 2.51 -5.99
CA ARG A 51 -11.96 1.60 -5.25
C ARG A 51 -12.08 0.16 -5.71
N GLN A 52 -13.30 -0.30 -6.02
CA GLN A 52 -13.51 -1.66 -6.52
C GLN A 52 -12.79 -1.89 -7.87
N GLU A 53 -12.73 -0.89 -8.75
CA GLU A 53 -12.09 -1.04 -10.07
C GLU A 53 -10.59 -1.35 -9.98
N PHE A 54 -9.87 -0.84 -8.98
CA PHE A 54 -8.44 -1.05 -8.83
C PHE A 54 -8.04 -1.84 -7.57
N GLN A 55 -8.99 -2.36 -6.80
CA GLN A 55 -8.70 -2.97 -5.49
C GLN A 55 -7.64 -4.07 -5.58
N ASN A 56 -7.71 -4.94 -6.58
CA ASN A 56 -6.74 -6.03 -6.77
C ASN A 56 -5.31 -5.49 -7.00
N LEU A 57 -5.19 -4.36 -7.71
CA LEU A 57 -3.90 -3.70 -7.91
C LEU A 57 -3.40 -3.06 -6.61
N CYS A 58 -4.30 -2.44 -5.84
CA CYS A 58 -3.99 -1.89 -4.52
C CYS A 58 -3.50 -2.98 -3.55
N ASP A 59 -4.21 -4.11 -3.49
CA ASP A 59 -3.85 -5.27 -2.68
C ASP A 59 -2.45 -5.79 -3.02
N GLY A 60 -2.11 -5.84 -4.31
CA GLY A 60 -0.77 -6.22 -4.77
C GLY A 60 0.31 -5.25 -4.32
N THR A 61 0.14 -3.96 -4.62
CA THR A 61 1.14 -2.91 -4.32
C THR A 61 1.33 -2.70 -2.82
N ILE A 62 0.24 -2.52 -2.07
CA ILE A 62 0.31 -2.35 -0.62
C ILE A 62 0.72 -3.66 0.05
N GLY A 63 0.29 -4.81 -0.48
CA GLY A 63 0.66 -6.11 0.04
C GLY A 63 2.16 -6.38 -0.05
N ARG A 64 2.82 -6.10 -1.18
CA ARG A 64 4.28 -6.21 -1.29
C ARG A 64 5.02 -5.24 -0.36
N ALA A 65 4.47 -4.03 -0.18
CA ALA A 65 4.99 -3.08 0.80
C ALA A 65 4.88 -3.63 2.24
N ILE A 66 3.75 -4.24 2.60
CA ILE A 66 3.55 -4.93 3.89
C ILE A 66 4.60 -6.04 4.06
N GLN A 67 4.77 -6.90 3.05
CA GLN A 67 5.75 -7.99 3.12
C GLN A 67 7.19 -7.49 3.29
N SER A 68 7.51 -6.32 2.72
CA SER A 68 8.82 -5.68 2.90
C SER A 68 9.03 -5.16 4.31
N LEU A 69 7.96 -4.73 4.99
CA LEU A 69 8.00 -4.11 6.31
C LEU A 69 7.93 -5.13 7.45
N ILE A 70 7.26 -6.26 7.28
CA ILE A 70 7.11 -7.29 8.32
C ILE A 70 8.46 -7.69 8.95
N PRO A 71 9.54 -7.97 8.19
CA PRO A 71 10.84 -8.32 8.77
C PRO A 71 11.49 -7.18 9.58
N LEU A 72 11.12 -5.92 9.33
CA LEU A 72 11.71 -4.74 9.96
C LEU A 72 11.00 -4.33 11.24
N VAL A 73 9.66 -4.42 11.24
CA VAL A 73 8.83 -3.87 12.33
C VAL A 73 8.01 -4.93 13.07
N GLY A 74 7.89 -6.13 12.49
CA GLY A 74 7.03 -7.21 12.97
C GLY A 74 5.60 -7.13 12.44
N GLU A 75 4.93 -8.27 12.33
CA GLU A 75 3.59 -8.36 11.75
C GLU A 75 2.51 -7.66 12.59
N THR A 76 2.68 -7.61 13.90
CA THR A 76 1.73 -6.99 14.84
C THR A 76 1.93 -5.49 15.02
N HIS A 77 2.88 -4.88 14.29
CA HIS A 77 3.14 -3.45 14.39
C HIS A 77 1.94 -2.63 13.90
N GLU A 78 1.67 -1.50 14.54
CA GLU A 78 0.51 -0.64 14.22
C GLU A 78 0.48 -0.20 12.75
N LEU A 79 1.66 0.03 12.17
CA LEU A 79 1.82 0.42 10.77
C LEU A 79 1.30 -0.66 9.82
N ILE A 80 1.55 -1.93 10.12
CA ILE A 80 1.04 -3.06 9.33
C ILE A 80 -0.48 -3.11 9.43
N ALA A 81 -1.04 -2.92 10.64
CA ALA A 81 -2.49 -2.86 10.82
C ALA A 81 -3.13 -1.71 10.02
N LYS A 82 -2.50 -0.52 10.02
CA LYS A 82 -2.93 0.64 9.21
C LYS A 82 -2.91 0.31 7.71
N LEU A 83 -1.83 -0.26 7.19
CA LEU A 83 -1.72 -0.63 5.77
C LEU A 83 -2.74 -1.71 5.37
N LYS A 84 -3.01 -2.68 6.24
CA LYS A 84 -4.04 -3.73 5.99
C LYS A 84 -5.44 -3.12 5.81
N THR A 85 -5.72 -1.90 6.29
CA THR A 85 -7.01 -1.21 6.04
C THR A 85 -7.19 -0.75 4.58
N LEU A 86 -6.12 -0.71 3.79
CA LEU A 86 -6.14 -0.40 2.36
C LEU A 86 -6.38 -1.65 1.49
N THR A 87 -6.34 -2.83 2.10
CA THR A 87 -6.36 -4.11 1.40
C THR A 87 -7.60 -4.92 1.77
N VAL A 88 -8.12 -5.70 0.82
CA VAL A 88 -9.33 -6.52 1.03
C VAL A 88 -9.08 -7.99 0.67
N GLY A 89 -8.33 -8.24 -0.40
CA GLY A 89 -8.06 -9.57 -0.92
C GLY A 89 -6.87 -10.26 -0.26
N LYS A 90 -6.49 -11.40 -0.86
CA LYS A 90 -5.30 -12.16 -0.45
C LYS A 90 -4.05 -11.34 -0.75
N LEU A 91 -3.24 -11.10 0.28
CA LEU A 91 -1.96 -10.42 0.12
C LEU A 91 -0.95 -11.29 -0.63
N PRO A 92 -0.01 -10.68 -1.38
CA PRO A 92 1.13 -11.37 -1.95
C PRO A 92 1.95 -12.07 -0.85
N SER A 93 2.59 -13.19 -1.19
CA SER A 93 3.37 -13.99 -0.23
C SER A 93 4.79 -13.46 0.00
N SER A 94 5.28 -12.56 -0.86
CA SER A 94 6.61 -11.96 -0.74
C SER A 94 6.65 -10.54 -1.32
N PRO A 95 7.69 -9.76 -1.02
CA PRO A 95 7.96 -8.48 -1.68
C PRO A 95 8.17 -8.58 -3.19
N ASP A 96 8.52 -9.77 -3.69
CA ASP A 96 8.88 -10.02 -5.10
C ASP A 96 7.71 -10.57 -5.95
N ASP A 97 6.52 -10.69 -5.36
CA ASP A 97 5.35 -11.27 -6.04
C ASP A 97 4.65 -10.24 -6.94
N PHE A 98 5.27 -10.01 -8.11
CA PHE A 98 4.78 -9.17 -9.20
C PHE A 98 3.98 -9.94 -10.26
N SER A 99 3.51 -11.13 -9.91
CA SER A 99 2.76 -12.01 -10.82
C SER A 99 1.56 -11.24 -11.39
N ARG A 100 1.50 -11.08 -12.73
CA ARG A 100 0.33 -10.47 -13.38
C ARG A 100 -0.87 -11.38 -13.17
N GLN A 101 -1.87 -10.88 -12.46
CA GLN A 101 -3.18 -11.51 -12.45
C GLN A 101 -3.86 -11.23 -13.79
N LYS A 102 -4.37 -12.29 -14.43
CA LYS A 102 -5.06 -12.24 -15.73
C LYS A 102 -6.50 -11.79 -15.56
#